data_AF-A0A2N2RB57-F1
#
_entry.id   AF-A0A2N2RB57-F1
#
_cell.length_a   1.000
_cell.length_b   1.000
_cell.length_c   1.000
_cell.angle_alpha   90.00
_cell.angle_beta   90.00
_cell.angle_gamma   90.00
#
_symmetry.space_group_name_H-M   'P 1'
#
loop_
_entity.id
_entity.type
_entity.pdbx_description
1 polymer ?
#
loop_
_entity_poly.entity_id
_entity_poly.type
_entity_poly.pdbx_seq_one_letter_code
_entity_poly.pdbx_strand_id
1 'polypeptide(L)'
;MTFSRRLAVLIFGLFFGLTVAGCASGPLARKLHLDDPSPEGALLYNQSLARLPLAELGRERSVLAAVPQTPFTQVRMALLLGHPRVQQDLGKGLALLEGVLKSTEPEAVSFHPLARQLADNYQERLKLESQLEKQGLQLKDSQRKTTELQEKLDSLANIEKTLIPRPRAVGPNGGKR
;
A
#
# COMPACT_ATOMS: atom_id res chain seq x y z
N MET A 1 32.53 -44.95 7.43
CA MET A 1 31.78 -43.69 7.64
C MET A 1 31.65 -42.90 6.34
N THR A 2 30.85 -43.33 5.36
CA THR A 2 30.67 -42.57 4.09
C THR A 2 29.29 -42.72 3.45
N PHE A 3 28.39 -43.55 3.99
CA PHE A 3 27.08 -43.83 3.35
C PHE A 3 25.93 -42.93 3.85
N SER A 4 26.05 -42.36 5.06
CA SER A 4 24.96 -41.58 5.70
C SER A 4 24.86 -40.12 5.20
N ARG A 5 25.90 -39.58 4.53
CA ARG A 5 25.92 -38.18 4.05
C ARG A 5 25.22 -37.95 2.71
N ARG A 6 25.01 -39.00 1.89
CA ARG A 6 24.40 -38.85 0.55
C ARG A 6 22.87 -38.90 0.55
N LEU A 7 22.25 -39.48 1.58
CA LEU A 7 20.80 -39.59 1.68
C LEU A 7 20.13 -38.29 2.15
N ALA A 8 20.82 -37.51 3.00
CA ALA A 8 20.28 -36.27 3.57
C ALA A 8 20.20 -35.10 2.56
N VAL A 9 21.01 -35.12 1.50
CA VAL A 9 21.00 -34.06 0.47
C VAL A 9 19.85 -34.25 -0.53
N LEU A 10 19.41 -35.50 -0.77
CA LEU A 10 18.32 -35.79 -1.70
C LEU A 10 16.93 -35.47 -1.13
N ILE A 11 16.77 -35.46 0.20
CA ILE A 11 15.49 -35.12 0.84
C ILE A 11 15.29 -33.60 0.92
N PHE A 12 16.38 -32.82 1.07
CA PHE A 12 16.29 -31.36 1.15
C PHE A 12 16.13 -30.67 -0.22
N GLY A 13 16.51 -31.34 -1.32
CA GLY A 13 16.32 -30.84 -2.68
C GLY A 13 14.92 -31.05 -3.26
N LEU A 14 14.12 -31.96 -2.69
CA LEU A 14 12.82 -32.34 -3.26
C LEU A 14 11.62 -31.59 -2.66
N PHE A 15 11.84 -30.76 -1.64
CA PHE A 15 10.78 -29.96 -1.00
C PHE A 15 10.70 -28.51 -1.49
N PHE A 16 11.65 -28.04 -2.32
CA PHE A 16 11.65 -26.70 -2.91
C PHE A 16 11.15 -26.69 -4.36
N GLY A 17 10.21 -27.59 -4.67
CA GLY A 17 9.58 -27.74 -5.97
C GLY A 17 8.07 -27.53 -5.91
N LEU A 18 7.56 -26.71 -4.99
CA LEU A 18 6.17 -26.25 -5.07
C LEU A 18 6.10 -25.15 -6.12
N THR A 19 5.98 -25.58 -7.37
CA THR A 19 5.67 -24.72 -8.50
C THR A 19 4.34 -24.03 -8.20
N VAL A 20 4.42 -22.73 -7.94
CA VAL A 20 3.28 -21.83 -8.04
C VAL A 20 2.83 -21.92 -9.49
N ALA A 21 1.84 -22.77 -9.75
CA ALA A 21 1.05 -22.73 -10.97
C ALA A 21 0.33 -21.39 -10.95
N GLY A 22 1.00 -20.37 -11.49
CA GLY A 22 0.39 -19.09 -11.76
C GLY A 22 -0.83 -19.33 -12.61
N CYS A 23 -1.98 -18.83 -12.17
CA CYS A 23 -3.15 -18.72 -13.02
C CYS A 23 -2.76 -17.79 -14.18
N ALA A 24 -2.28 -18.39 -15.27
CA ALA A 24 -2.05 -17.72 -16.53
C ALA A 24 -3.42 -17.22 -17.00
N SER A 25 -3.74 -15.99 -16.65
CA SER A 25 -4.84 -15.24 -17.24
C SER A 25 -4.39 -14.92 -18.67
N GLY A 26 -4.64 -15.86 -19.58
CA GLY A 26 -4.15 -15.79 -20.95
C GLY A 26 -4.69 -14.58 -21.72
N PRO A 27 -4.11 -14.28 -22.90
CA PRO A 27 -4.48 -13.14 -23.74
C PRO A 27 -5.98 -13.11 -24.14
N LEU A 28 -6.67 -14.25 -24.10
CA LEU A 28 -8.11 -14.36 -24.35
C LEU A 28 -8.96 -13.66 -23.27
N ALA A 29 -8.60 -13.76 -21.98
CA ALA A 29 -9.32 -13.07 -20.91
C ALA A 29 -9.14 -11.54 -21.00
N ARG A 30 -7.99 -11.09 -21.50
CA ARG A 30 -7.72 -9.67 -21.76
C ARG A 30 -8.49 -9.14 -22.97
N LYS A 31 -8.64 -9.94 -24.03
CA LYS A 31 -9.45 -9.59 -25.21
C LYS A 31 -10.94 -9.48 -24.89
N LEU A 32 -11.51 -10.45 -24.17
CA LEU A 32 -12.91 -10.41 -23.72
C LEU A 32 -13.26 -9.14 -22.93
N HIS A 33 -12.27 -8.51 -22.30
CA HIS A 33 -12.46 -7.29 -21.51
C HIS A 33 -12.56 -6.00 -22.31
N LEU A 34 -12.04 -6.00 -23.54
CA LEU A 34 -11.96 -4.81 -24.37
C LEU A 34 -13.22 -4.60 -25.21
N ASP A 35 -14.01 -5.65 -25.42
CA ASP A 35 -15.04 -5.70 -26.47
C ASP A 35 -16.46 -5.38 -25.97
N ASP A 36 -16.69 -5.26 -24.66
CA ASP A 36 -17.99 -4.90 -24.08
C ASP A 36 -17.94 -3.50 -23.43
N PRO A 37 -18.34 -2.42 -24.14
CA PRO A 37 -18.34 -1.06 -23.62
C PRO A 37 -19.55 -0.79 -22.69
N SER A 38 -19.79 -1.70 -21.76
CA SER A 38 -20.85 -1.65 -20.77
C SER A 38 -20.32 -1.29 -19.37
N PRO A 39 -21.18 -0.82 -18.45
CA PRO A 39 -20.83 -0.69 -17.03
C PRO A 39 -20.37 -2.01 -16.41
N GLU A 40 -20.99 -3.13 -16.79
CA GLU A 40 -20.58 -4.47 -16.36
C GLU A 40 -19.17 -4.82 -16.86
N GLY A 41 -18.85 -4.50 -18.12
CA GLY A 41 -17.53 -4.67 -18.70
C GLY A 41 -16.46 -3.90 -17.91
N ALA A 42 -16.77 -2.67 -17.47
CA ALA A 42 -15.87 -1.87 -16.64
C ALA A 42 -15.66 -2.47 -15.24
N LEU A 43 -16.70 -3.04 -14.63
CA LEU A 43 -16.59 -3.74 -13.35
C LEU A 43 -15.76 -5.01 -13.44
N LEU A 44 -16.00 -5.80 -14.49
CA LEU A 44 -15.17 -6.95 -14.79
C LEU A 44 -13.71 -6.49 -15.01
N TYR A 45 -13.48 -5.30 -15.58
CA TYR A 45 -12.13 -4.81 -15.91
C TYR A 45 -11.38 -4.53 -14.63
N ASN A 46 -12.04 -3.89 -13.68
CA ASN A 46 -11.51 -3.69 -12.34
C ASN A 46 -11.12 -5.02 -11.66
N GLN A 47 -11.92 -6.08 -11.81
CA GLN A 47 -11.59 -7.40 -11.27
C GLN A 47 -10.35 -8.01 -11.93
N SER A 48 -10.16 -7.80 -13.24
CA SER A 48 -9.00 -8.32 -13.96
C SER A 48 -7.70 -7.59 -13.58
N LEU A 49 -7.77 -6.31 -13.20
CA LEU A 49 -6.61 -5.55 -12.68
C LEU A 49 -5.93 -6.22 -11.48
N ALA A 50 -6.67 -6.97 -10.66
CA ALA A 50 -6.14 -7.72 -9.52
C ALA A 50 -5.31 -8.96 -9.95
N ARG A 51 -5.48 -9.43 -11.19
CA ARG A 51 -4.77 -10.60 -11.75
C ARG A 51 -3.58 -10.22 -12.62
N LEU A 52 -3.51 -8.98 -13.10
CA LEU A 52 -2.40 -8.49 -13.92
C LEU A 52 -1.09 -8.32 -13.12
N PRO A 53 0.06 -8.68 -13.71
CA PRO A 53 1.37 -8.39 -13.12
C PRO A 53 1.70 -6.89 -13.19
N LEU A 54 2.56 -6.41 -12.29
CA LEU A 54 2.91 -4.98 -12.16
C LEU A 54 3.40 -4.35 -13.46
N ALA A 55 4.24 -5.06 -14.23
CA ALA A 55 4.74 -4.58 -15.52
C ALA A 55 3.61 -4.38 -16.54
N GLU A 56 2.57 -5.22 -16.50
CA GLU A 56 1.41 -5.10 -17.39
C GLU A 56 0.43 -4.02 -16.94
N LEU A 57 0.32 -3.75 -15.64
CA LEU A 57 -0.48 -2.62 -15.12
C LEU A 57 0.08 -1.27 -15.60
N GLY A 58 1.41 -1.12 -15.60
CA GLY A 58 2.06 0.08 -16.15
C GLY A 58 1.80 0.24 -17.65
N ARG A 59 1.87 -0.86 -18.42
CA ARG A 59 1.56 -0.86 -19.86
C ARG A 59 0.09 -0.53 -20.13
N GLU A 60 -0.82 -1.08 -19.33
CA GLU A 60 -2.27 -0.83 -19.47
C GLU A 60 -2.59 0.67 -19.44
N ARG A 61 -1.91 1.43 -18.57
CA ARG A 61 -2.06 2.90 -18.52
C ARG A 61 -1.69 3.57 -19.84
N SER A 62 -0.57 3.17 -20.46
CA SER A 62 -0.16 3.71 -21.76
C SER A 62 -1.13 3.33 -22.89
N VAL A 63 -1.66 2.10 -22.85
CA VAL A 63 -2.66 1.62 -23.82
C VAL A 63 -3.94 2.43 -23.71
N LEU A 64 -4.49 2.61 -22.51
CA LEU A 64 -5.70 3.40 -22.28
C LEU A 64 -5.53 4.88 -22.62
N ALA A 65 -4.31 5.43 -22.53
CA ALA A 65 -4.03 6.80 -22.94
C ALA A 65 -3.96 6.98 -24.46
N ALA A 66 -3.64 5.90 -25.21
CA ALA A 66 -3.48 5.92 -26.66
C ALA A 66 -4.79 5.68 -27.42
N VAL A 67 -5.82 5.14 -26.76
CA VAL A 67 -7.14 4.89 -27.38
C VAL A 67 -8.08 6.10 -27.22
N PRO A 68 -9.12 6.22 -28.07
CA PRO A 68 -10.12 7.27 -27.93
C PRO A 68 -10.74 7.33 -26.53
N GLN A 69 -10.87 8.54 -25.99
CA GLN A 69 -11.38 8.80 -24.65
C GLN A 69 -12.91 8.76 -24.62
N THR A 70 -13.49 7.60 -24.92
CA THR A 70 -14.92 7.30 -24.73
C THR A 70 -15.27 7.23 -23.24
N PRO A 71 -16.55 7.34 -22.84
CA PRO A 71 -16.96 7.17 -21.44
C PRO A 71 -16.44 5.87 -20.82
N PHE A 72 -16.48 4.77 -21.56
CA PHE A 72 -15.94 3.48 -21.14
C PHE A 72 -14.43 3.54 -20.87
N THR A 73 -13.65 4.11 -21.80
CA THR A 73 -12.20 4.30 -21.63
C THR A 73 -11.88 5.17 -20.43
N GLN A 74 -12.62 6.27 -20.23
CA GLN A 74 -12.43 7.20 -19.12
C GLN A 74 -12.69 6.51 -17.77
N VAL A 75 -13.77 5.71 -17.66
CA VAL A 75 -14.07 4.92 -16.46
C VAL A 75 -12.98 3.87 -16.21
N ARG A 76 -12.51 3.14 -17.24
CA ARG A 76 -11.42 2.18 -17.10
C ARG A 76 -10.11 2.83 -16.66
N MET A 77 -9.78 3.99 -17.23
CA MET A 77 -8.60 4.76 -16.80
C MET A 77 -8.76 5.21 -15.34
N ALA A 78 -9.93 5.70 -14.92
CA ALA A 78 -10.19 6.06 -13.53
C ALA A 78 -10.00 4.85 -12.60
N LEU A 79 -10.60 3.70 -12.92
CA LEU A 79 -10.44 2.44 -12.17
C LEU A 79 -8.96 2.04 -12.03
N LEU A 80 -8.19 2.12 -13.12
CA LEU A 80 -6.76 1.84 -13.10
C LEU A 80 -6.01 2.81 -12.17
N LEU A 81 -6.28 4.12 -12.26
CA LEU A 81 -5.66 5.14 -11.40
C LEU A 81 -6.06 5.01 -9.92
N GLY A 82 -7.18 4.35 -9.62
CA GLY A 82 -7.60 4.03 -8.26
C GLY A 82 -7.03 2.72 -7.71
N HIS A 83 -6.33 1.91 -8.50
CA HIS A 83 -5.89 0.57 -8.11
C HIS A 83 -4.71 0.60 -7.12
N PRO A 84 -4.72 -0.12 -5.98
CA PRO A 84 -3.66 -0.08 -4.95
C PRO A 84 -2.26 -0.46 -5.40
N ARG A 85 -2.14 -1.22 -6.50
CA ARG A 85 -0.86 -1.73 -6.98
C ARG A 85 -0.20 -0.86 -8.04
N VAL A 86 -0.81 0.26 -8.40
CA VAL A 86 -0.22 1.24 -9.32
C VAL A 86 0.10 2.54 -8.57
N GLN A 87 0.85 3.44 -9.20
CA GLN A 87 0.91 4.82 -8.74
C GLN A 87 -0.47 5.45 -8.90
N GLN A 88 -1.16 5.57 -7.76
CA GLN A 88 -2.51 6.10 -7.71
C GLN A 88 -2.53 7.59 -8.02
N ASP A 89 -3.60 8.02 -8.68
CA ASP A 89 -3.86 9.43 -8.97
C ASP A 89 -5.37 9.65 -8.92
N LEU A 90 -5.91 9.66 -7.69
CA LEU A 90 -7.35 9.78 -7.45
C LEU A 90 -7.91 11.11 -7.94
N GLY A 91 -7.09 12.18 -7.93
CA GLY A 91 -7.48 13.48 -8.47
C GLY A 91 -7.73 13.43 -9.98
N LYS A 92 -6.83 12.82 -10.75
CA LYS A 92 -7.07 12.60 -12.19
C LYS A 92 -8.22 11.62 -12.43
N GLY A 93 -8.34 10.58 -11.61
CA GLY A 93 -9.48 9.66 -11.65
C GLY A 93 -10.82 10.39 -11.49
N LEU A 94 -10.93 11.27 -10.50
CA LEU A 94 -12.13 12.10 -10.28
C LEU A 94 -12.43 13.00 -11.46
N ALA A 95 -11.42 13.68 -12.03
CA ALA A 95 -11.62 14.56 -13.18
C ALA A 95 -12.19 13.81 -14.40
N LEU A 96 -11.75 12.57 -14.64
CA LEU A 96 -12.30 11.72 -15.70
C LEU A 96 -13.76 11.35 -15.42
N LEU A 97 -14.07 10.93 -14.19
CA LEU A 97 -15.44 10.56 -13.79
C LEU A 97 -16.39 11.76 -13.87
N GLU A 98 -15.95 12.95 -13.46
CA GLU A 98 -16.72 14.19 -13.63
C GLU A 98 -16.98 14.52 -15.10
N GLY A 99 -16.02 14.26 -15.99
CA GLY A 99 -16.20 14.39 -17.44
C GLY A 99 -17.33 13.49 -17.95
N VAL A 100 -17.35 12.22 -17.54
CA VAL A 100 -18.42 11.27 -17.88
C VAL A 100 -19.78 11.75 -17.33
N LEU A 101 -19.81 12.21 -16.08
CA LEU A 101 -21.05 12.66 -15.42
C LEU A 101 -21.64 13.94 -16.01
N LYS A 102 -20.81 14.80 -16.64
CA LYS A 102 -21.27 16.01 -17.34
C LYS A 102 -21.84 15.73 -18.73
N SER A 103 -21.49 14.60 -19.34
CA SER A 103 -21.98 14.23 -20.66
C SER A 103 -23.41 13.70 -20.60
N THR A 104 -24.23 14.15 -21.56
CA THR A 104 -25.63 13.73 -21.74
C THR A 104 -25.80 12.71 -22.87
N GLU A 105 -24.72 12.28 -23.50
CA GLU A 105 -24.75 11.24 -24.53
C GLU A 105 -25.28 9.91 -23.95
N PRO A 106 -26.10 9.13 -24.69
CA PRO A 106 -26.67 7.88 -24.18
C PRO A 106 -25.62 6.90 -23.64
N GLU A 107 -24.47 6.82 -24.32
CA GLU A 107 -23.34 5.99 -23.88
C GLU A 107 -22.72 6.47 -22.57
N ALA A 108 -22.71 7.77 -22.29
CA ALA A 108 -22.18 8.30 -21.04
C ALA A 108 -23.17 8.12 -19.88
N VAL A 109 -24.47 8.33 -20.17
CA VAL A 109 -25.56 8.19 -19.18
C VAL A 109 -25.61 6.79 -18.59
N SER A 110 -25.32 5.74 -19.39
CA SER A 110 -25.25 4.37 -18.90
C SER A 110 -24.17 4.16 -17.81
N PHE A 111 -23.07 4.92 -17.85
CA PHE A 111 -22.00 4.86 -16.85
C PHE A 111 -22.25 5.75 -15.62
N HIS A 112 -23.24 6.65 -15.63
CA HIS A 112 -23.46 7.60 -14.53
C HIS A 112 -23.58 6.93 -13.15
N PRO A 113 -24.34 5.83 -12.96
CA PRO A 113 -24.45 5.19 -11.65
C PRO A 113 -23.10 4.71 -11.12
N LEU A 114 -22.30 4.07 -11.98
CA LEU A 114 -20.98 3.58 -11.63
C LEU A 114 -20.00 4.75 -11.37
N ALA A 115 -20.02 5.77 -12.22
CA ALA A 115 -19.15 6.92 -12.09
C ALA A 115 -19.40 7.72 -10.80
N ARG A 116 -20.67 7.87 -10.37
CA ARG A 116 -21.01 8.49 -9.07
C ARG A 116 -20.45 7.67 -7.91
N GLN A 117 -20.69 6.37 -7.90
CA GLN A 117 -20.19 5.49 -6.83
C GLN A 117 -18.66 5.53 -6.72
N LEU A 118 -17.95 5.50 -7.85
CA LEU A 118 -16.49 5.61 -7.88
C LEU A 118 -16.01 6.99 -7.41
N ALA A 119 -16.68 8.07 -7.81
CA ALA A 119 -16.34 9.42 -7.40
C ALA A 119 -16.50 9.60 -5.88
N ASP A 120 -17.62 9.14 -5.31
CA ASP A 120 -17.85 9.17 -3.87
C ASP A 120 -16.76 8.39 -3.12
N ASN A 121 -16.42 7.19 -3.60
CA ASN A 121 -15.35 6.37 -3.03
C ASN A 121 -13.98 7.07 -3.09
N TYR A 122 -13.64 7.72 -4.19
CA TYR A 122 -12.35 8.40 -4.33
C TYR A 122 -12.26 9.63 -3.43
N GLN A 123 -13.36 10.38 -3.29
CA GLN A 123 -13.43 11.49 -2.34
C GLN A 123 -13.28 11.04 -0.89
N GLU A 124 -13.90 9.93 -0.51
CA GLU A 124 -13.73 9.32 0.82
C GLU A 124 -12.29 8.91 1.07
N ARG A 125 -11.65 8.26 0.10
CA ARG A 125 -10.25 7.84 0.20
C ARG A 125 -9.31 9.03 0.38
N LEU A 126 -9.50 10.12 -0.37
CA LEU A 126 -8.72 11.35 -0.19
C LEU A 126 -8.91 11.97 1.21
N LYS A 127 -10.15 11.95 1.75
CA LYS A 127 -10.40 12.40 3.13
C LYS A 127 -9.68 11.53 4.15
N LEU A 128 -9.68 10.21 3.97
CA LEU A 128 -8.99 9.26 4.85
C LEU A 128 -7.47 9.43 4.78
N GLU A 129 -6.90 9.61 3.58
CA GLU A 129 -5.47 9.89 3.40
C GLU A 129 -5.05 11.16 4.15
N SER A 130 -5.84 12.23 4.06
CA SER A 130 -5.60 13.47 4.81
C SER A 130 -5.67 13.27 6.33
N GLN A 131 -6.59 12.44 6.82
CA GLN A 131 -6.70 12.12 8.25
C GLN A 131 -5.51 11.29 8.74
N LEU A 132 -5.08 10.30 7.95
CA LEU A 132 -3.90 9.48 8.26
C LEU A 132 -2.63 10.31 8.34
N GLU A 133 -2.44 11.27 7.42
CA GLU A 133 -1.31 12.19 7.46
C GLU A 133 -1.29 13.03 8.75
N LYS A 134 -2.44 13.61 9.12
CA LYS A 134 -2.59 14.39 10.36
C LYS A 134 -2.30 13.55 11.60
N GLN A 135 -2.82 12.32 11.67
CA GLN A 135 -2.55 11.40 12.78
C GLN A 135 -1.07 11.01 12.84
N GLY A 136 -0.42 10.80 11.68
CA GLY A 136 1.01 10.52 11.60
C GLY A 136 1.87 11.66 12.15
N LEU A 137 1.48 12.92 11.90
CA LEU A 137 2.16 14.09 12.47
C LEU A 137 1.97 14.16 14.00
N GLN A 138 0.74 14.00 14.48
CA GLN A 138 0.44 13.99 15.91
C GLN A 138 1.20 12.90 16.67
N LEU A 139 1.32 11.71 16.06
CA LEU A 139 2.07 10.59 16.64
C LEU A 139 3.57 10.91 16.75
N LYS A 140 4.17 11.50 15.71
CA LYS A 140 5.58 11.94 15.75
C LYS A 140 5.83 13.01 16.81
N ASP A 141 4.94 13.98 16.93
CA ASP A 141 5.06 15.03 17.94
C ASP A 141 4.88 14.47 19.37
N SER A 142 3.98 13.50 19.55
CA SER A 142 3.80 12.78 20.82
C SER A 142 5.05 11.96 21.20
N GLN A 143 5.68 11.29 20.23
CA GLN A 143 6.93 10.57 20.43
C GLN A 143 8.05 11.51 20.87
N ARG A 144 8.20 12.68 20.21
CA ARG A 144 9.20 13.70 20.61
C ARG A 144 9.01 14.17 22.04
N LYS A 145 7.77 14.50 22.43
CA LYS A 145 7.45 14.89 23.81
C LYS A 145 7.78 13.79 24.80
N THR A 146 7.50 12.54 24.46
CA THR A 146 7.87 11.38 25.31
C THR A 146 9.38 11.29 25.49
N THR A 147 10.16 11.43 24.42
CA THR A 147 11.63 11.43 24.50
C THR A 147 12.15 12.58 25.35
N GLU A 148 11.65 13.81 25.15
CA GLU A 148 12.03 14.97 25.96
C GLU A 148 11.69 14.79 27.46
N LEU A 149 10.55 14.17 27.76
CA LEU A 149 10.16 13.87 29.14
C LEU A 149 11.08 12.80 29.76
N GLN A 150 11.46 11.77 28.99
CA GLN A 150 12.40 10.76 29.45
C GLN A 150 13.78 11.36 29.75
N GLU A 151 14.29 12.21 28.86
CA GLU A 151 15.58 12.91 29.09
C GLU A 151 15.55 13.77 30.36
N LYS A 152 14.42 14.43 30.65
CA LYS A 152 14.23 15.19 31.90
C LYS A 152 14.21 14.28 33.13
N LEU A 153 13.51 13.15 33.06
CA LEU A 153 13.48 12.18 34.16
C LEU A 153 14.88 11.62 34.43
N ASP A 154 15.63 11.27 33.39
CA ASP A 154 17.01 10.78 33.51
C ASP A 154 17.94 11.87 34.09
N SER A 155 17.77 13.12 33.67
CA SER A 155 18.49 14.26 34.26
C SER A 155 18.17 14.43 35.75
N LEU A 156 16.91 14.30 36.16
CA LEU A 156 16.51 14.39 37.57
C LEU A 156 17.07 13.22 38.40
N ALA A 157 17.01 12.00 37.88
CA ALA A 157 17.58 10.82 38.52
C ALA A 157 19.11 10.95 38.71
N ASN A 158 19.81 11.53 37.73
CA ASN A 158 21.24 11.83 37.85
C ASN A 158 21.52 12.86 38.95
N ILE A 159 20.72 13.93 39.04
CA ILE A 159 20.83 14.93 40.10
C ILE A 159 20.65 14.26 41.48
N GLU A 160 19.60 13.44 41.65
CA GLU A 160 19.35 12.73 42.91
C GLU A 160 20.55 11.87 43.33
N LYS A 161 21.12 11.12 42.39
CA LYS A 161 22.31 10.29 42.64
C LYS A 161 23.52 11.10 43.08
N THR A 162 23.69 12.32 42.58
CA THR A 162 24.79 13.21 42.99
C THR A 162 24.57 13.88 44.35
N LEU A 163 23.31 14.04 44.77
CA LEU A 163 22.95 14.65 46.04
C LEU A 163 23.05 13.70 47.24
N ILE A 164 22.94 12.38 47.03
CA ILE A 164 23.15 11.37 48.08
C ILE A 164 24.66 11.21 48.33
N PRO A 165 25.21 11.62 49.49
CA PRO A 165 26.63 11.45 49.78
C PRO A 165 26.96 9.96 49.84
N ARG A 166 27.86 9.48 48.98
CA ARG A 166 28.36 8.10 49.05
C ARG A 166 28.99 7.89 50.42
N PRO A 167 28.51 6.95 51.27
CA PRO A 167 29.16 6.67 52.53
C PRO A 167 30.60 6.28 52.24
N ARG A 168 31.56 7.05 52.78
CA ARG A 168 32.98 6.70 52.70
C ARG A 168 33.12 5.34 53.39
N ALA A 169 33.40 4.30 52.62
CA ALA A 169 33.86 3.05 53.17
C ALA A 169 35.15 3.36 53.95
N VAL A 170 35.08 3.29 55.27
CA VAL A 170 36.25 3.32 56.14
C VAL A 170 37.07 2.09 55.79
N GLY A 171 38.12 2.27 54.98
CA GLY A 171 39.08 1.22 54.72
C GLY A 171 39.78 0.86 56.03
N PRO A 172 39.84 -0.43 56.41
CA PRO A 172 40.54 -0.83 57.63
C PRO A 172 42.05 -0.70 57.37
N ASN A 173 42.61 0.45 57.73
CA ASN A 173 44.05 0.66 57.64
C ASN A 173 44.67 0.77 59.05
N GLY A 174 45.52 -0.20 59.36
CA GLY A 174 46.73 0.02 60.15
C GLY A 174 46.59 -0.02 61.67
N GLY A 175 46.65 -1.23 62.24
CA GLY A 175 46.96 -1.47 63.64
C GLY A 175 47.96 -2.60 63.82
N LYS A 176 49.17 -2.45 63.26
CA LYS A 176 50.35 -3.22 63.70
C LYS A 176 51.25 -2.30 64.50
N ARG A 177 51.28 -2.48 65.82
CA ARG A 177 52.45 -2.36 66.70
C ARG A 177 52.04 -2.66 68.13
#